data_AF-A0A3D5ZFS7-F1
#
_entry.id   AF-A0A3D5ZFS7-F1
#
_cell.length_a   1.000
_cell.length_b   1.000
_cell.length_c   1.000
_cell.angle_alpha   90.00
_cell.angle_beta   90.00
_cell.angle_gamma   90.00
#
_symmetry.space_group_name_H-M   'P 1'
#
loop_
_entity.id
_entity.type
_entity.pdbx_description
1 polymer ?
#
loop_
_entity_poly.entity_id
_entity_poly.type
_entity_poly.pdbx_seq_one_letter_code
_entity_poly.pdbx_strand_id
1 'polypeptide(L)'
;MNVIDICKLAPVIPVLTVEEPEVSVPLAKVLLEGGLPAIEVTLRTPKALEVIRAMSRIEGAVVGAGTLLSSKDVWSAKEAGAKFG
;
A
#
# COMPACT_ATOMS: atom_id res chain seq x y z
N MET A 1 -13.23 3.69 -7.83
CA MET A 1 -12.03 4.52 -8.03
C MET A 1 -11.18 3.80 -9.06
N ASN A 2 -10.82 4.47 -10.16
CA ASN A 2 -9.87 3.94 -11.15
C ASN A 2 -8.44 4.43 -10.82
N VAL A 3 -7.44 4.00 -11.59
CA VAL A 3 -6.03 4.35 -11.32
C VAL A 3 -5.75 5.87 -11.43
N ILE A 4 -6.41 6.57 -12.35
CA ILE A 4 -6.24 8.01 -12.53
C ILE A 4 -6.77 8.77 -11.31
N ASP A 5 -7.87 8.32 -10.73
CA ASP A 5 -8.42 8.90 -9.50
C ASP A 5 -7.43 8.79 -8.33
N ILE A 6 -6.69 7.67 -8.24
CA ILE A 6 -5.68 7.44 -7.20
C ILE A 6 -4.50 8.40 -7.36
N CYS A 7 -3.98 8.56 -8.58
CA CYS A 7 -2.88 9.49 -8.87
C CYS A 7 -3.24 10.97 -8.60
N LYS A 8 -4.53 11.31 -8.50
CA LYS A 8 -4.99 12.66 -8.16
C LYS A 8 -5.09 12.92 -6.66
N LEU A 9 -4.97 11.89 -5.82
CA LEU A 9 -5.12 12.04 -4.37
C LEU A 9 -4.00 12.87 -3.73
N ALA A 10 -2.79 12.82 -4.31
CA ALA A 10 -1.65 13.64 -3.91
C ALA A 10 -0.65 13.79 -5.08
N PRO A 11 0.22 14.82 -5.07
CA PRO A 11 1.23 15.00 -6.12
C PRO A 11 2.31 13.89 -6.17
N VAL A 12 2.44 13.12 -5.09
CA VAL A 12 3.46 12.07 -4.93
C VAL A 12 2.81 10.83 -4.32
N ILE A 13 3.20 9.65 -4.82
CA ILE A 13 2.86 8.36 -4.22
C ILE A 13 4.13 7.78 -3.59
N PRO A 14 4.22 7.64 -2.25
CA PRO A 14 5.32 6.96 -1.61
C PRO A 14 5.36 5.47 -1.99
N VAL A 15 6.53 5.03 -2.45
CA VAL A 15 6.84 3.63 -2.78
C VAL A 15 7.66 3.04 -1.63
N LEU A 16 7.08 2.10 -0.90
CA LEU A 16 7.63 1.59 0.35
C LEU A 16 8.22 0.19 0.19
N THR A 17 9.37 -0.01 0.81
CA THR A 17 9.92 -1.34 1.14
C THR A 17 9.96 -1.43 2.66
N VAL A 18 9.13 -2.31 3.24
CA VAL A 18 8.96 -2.42 4.69
C VAL A 18 9.31 -3.85 5.12
N GLU A 19 10.32 -3.96 5.99
CA GLU A 19 10.79 -5.26 6.49
C GLU A 19 9.91 -5.78 7.63
N GLU A 20 9.51 -4.89 8.54
CA GLU A 20 8.79 -5.25 9.78
C GLU A 20 7.34 -4.72 9.77
N PRO A 21 6.32 -5.59 9.75
CA PRO A 21 4.91 -5.20 9.77
C PRO A 21 4.53 -4.33 10.97
N GLU A 22 5.26 -4.41 12.07
CA GLU A 22 5.02 -3.64 13.29
C GLU A 22 5.11 -2.12 13.05
N VAL A 23 5.94 -1.68 12.10
CA VAL A 23 6.06 -0.26 11.76
C VAL A 23 5.03 0.21 10.73
N SER A 24 4.26 -0.70 10.12
CA SER A 24 3.40 -0.39 8.99
C SER A 24 2.25 0.58 9.35
N VAL A 25 1.58 0.34 10.49
CA VAL A 25 0.46 1.16 10.95
C VAL A 25 0.89 2.58 11.31
N PRO A 26 1.90 2.81 12.18
CA PRO A 26 2.33 4.17 12.49
C PRO A 26 2.86 4.91 11.25
N LEU A 27 3.57 4.21 10.34
CA LEU A 27 4.04 4.79 9.09
C LEU A 27 2.89 5.30 8.21
N ALA A 28 1.87 4.47 7.98
CA ALA A 28 0.72 4.86 7.16
C ALA A 28 -0.07 6.04 7.76
N LYS A 29 -0.19 6.12 9.10
CA LYS A 29 -0.83 7.25 9.77
C LYS A 29 -0.07 8.56 9.54
N VAL A 30 1.26 8.55 9.68
CA VAL A 30 2.08 9.75 9.43
C VAL A 30 2.01 10.18 7.97
N LEU A 31 1.98 9.24 7.02
CA LEU A 31 1.80 9.57 5.60
C LEU A 31 0.42 10.21 5.34
N LEU A 32 -0.64 9.67 5.96
CA LEU A 32 -1.98 10.27 5.87
C LEU A 32 -2.03 11.67 6.45
N GLU A 33 -1.49 11.88 7.65
CA GLU A 33 -1.38 13.19 8.29
C GLU A 33 -0.57 14.18 7.43
N GLY A 34 0.44 13.68 6.70
CA GLY A 34 1.21 14.43 5.73
C GLY A 34 0.52 14.68 4.38
N GLY A 35 -0.74 14.26 4.21
CA GLY A 35 -1.50 14.45 2.98
C GLY A 35 -1.12 13.50 1.84
N LEU A 36 -0.54 12.33 2.16
CA LEU A 36 -0.16 11.29 1.21
C LEU A 36 -1.02 10.03 1.42
N PRO A 37 -2.31 10.05 1.02
CA PRO A 37 -3.23 8.95 1.29
C PRO A 37 -3.03 7.72 0.38
N ALA A 38 -2.43 7.89 -0.80
CA ALA A 38 -2.09 6.77 -1.68
C ALA A 38 -0.71 6.21 -1.29
N ILE A 39 -0.63 4.92 -0.95
CA ILE A 39 0.60 4.29 -0.45
C ILE A 39 0.87 3.02 -1.25
N GLU A 40 2.01 2.90 -1.93
CA GLU A 40 2.41 1.70 -2.63
C GLU A 40 3.38 0.88 -1.77
N VAL A 41 3.02 -0.37 -1.45
CA VAL A 41 3.92 -1.31 -0.77
C VAL A 41 4.48 -2.28 -1.79
N THR A 42 5.80 -2.30 -1.96
CA THR A 42 6.44 -3.23 -2.90
C THR A 42 6.53 -4.65 -2.35
N LEU A 43 6.28 -5.67 -3.18
CA LEU A 43 6.46 -7.07 -2.83
C LEU A 43 7.93 -7.51 -2.86
N ARG A 44 8.80 -6.73 -2.23
CA ARG A 44 10.26 -6.98 -2.17
C ARG A 44 10.72 -7.59 -0.83
N THR A 45 9.82 -7.67 0.15
CA THR A 45 10.08 -8.30 1.44
C THR A 45 9.14 -9.49 1.66
N PRO A 46 9.56 -10.53 2.40
CA PRO A 46 8.70 -11.69 2.68
C PRO A 46 7.40 -11.32 3.41
N LYS A 47 7.40 -10.22 4.18
CA LYS A 47 6.28 -9.77 5.00
C LYS A 47 5.42 -8.67 4.33
N ALA A 48 5.67 -8.32 3.07
CA ALA A 48 4.97 -7.22 2.38
C ALA A 48 3.43 -7.37 2.37
N LEU A 49 2.91 -8.59 2.25
CA LEU A 49 1.46 -8.84 2.31
C LEU A 49 0.86 -8.56 3.70
N GLU A 50 1.63 -8.79 4.77
CA GLU A 50 1.21 -8.44 6.13
C GLU A 50 1.18 -6.92 6.33
N VAL A 51 2.18 -6.21 5.77
CA VAL A 51 2.23 -4.75 5.74
C VAL A 51 1.00 -4.18 5.02
N ILE A 52 0.67 -4.69 3.82
CA ILE A 52 -0.53 -4.28 3.07
C ILE A 52 -1.79 -4.52 3.92
N ARG A 53 -1.91 -5.70 4.55
CA ARG A 53 -3.08 -6.06 5.37
C ARG A 53 -3.25 -5.18 6.60
N ALA A 54 -2.15 -4.76 7.22
CA ALA A 54 -2.17 -3.87 8.36
C ALA A 54 -2.56 -2.44 7.94
N MET A 55 -1.93 -1.90 6.90
CA MET A 55 -2.19 -0.53 6.42
C MET A 55 -3.58 -0.37 5.81
N SER A 56 -4.09 -1.39 5.09
CA SER A 56 -5.38 -1.32 4.39
C SER A 56 -6.60 -1.22 5.31
N ARG A 57 -6.40 -1.45 6.61
CA ARG A 57 -7.42 -1.29 7.65
C ARG A 57 -7.52 0.14 8.17
N ILE A 58 -6.59 1.02 7.79
CA ILE A 58 -6.57 2.40 8.25
C ILE A 58 -7.52 3.22 7.37
N GLU A 59 -8.50 3.84 7.99
CA GLU A 59 -9.44 4.71 7.31
C GLU A 59 -8.71 5.88 6.63
N GLY A 60 -9.06 6.16 5.38
CA GLY A 60 -8.40 7.18 4.56
C GLY A 60 -7.18 6.68 3.78
N ALA A 61 -6.54 5.57 4.16
CA ALA A 61 -5.43 5.00 3.39
C ALA A 61 -5.92 4.27 2.14
N VAL A 62 -5.35 4.64 0.99
CA VAL A 62 -5.50 3.94 -0.29
C VAL A 62 -4.21 3.16 -0.54
N VAL A 63 -4.15 1.94 -0.01
CA VAL A 63 -2.97 1.08 -0.12
C VAL A 63 -3.00 0.31 -1.43
N GLY A 64 -1.87 0.26 -2.14
CA GLY A 64 -1.65 -0.55 -3.32
C GLY A 64 -0.41 -1.43 -3.19
N ALA A 65 -0.20 -2.26 -4.19
CA ALA A 65 0.95 -3.16 -4.26
C ALA A 65 1.83 -2.86 -5.47
N GLY A 66 3.13 -2.79 -5.24
CA GLY A 66 4.16 -2.61 -6.25
C GLY A 66 4.98 -3.87 -6.47
N THR A 67 5.74 -3.94 -7.57
CA THR A 67 6.59 -5.10 -7.89
C THR A 67 5.80 -6.41 -7.98
N LEU A 68 4.60 -6.38 -8.56
CA LEU A 68 3.83 -7.59 -8.90
C LEU A 68 4.46 -8.23 -10.14
N LEU A 69 4.87 -9.49 -10.05
CA LEU A 69 5.57 -10.21 -11.14
C LEU A 69 4.75 -11.36 -11.71
N SER A 70 3.66 -11.74 -11.03
CA SER A 70 2.79 -12.85 -11.41
C SER A 70 1.33 -12.56 -11.09
N SER A 71 0.42 -13.31 -11.72
CA SER A 71 -1.01 -13.27 -11.38
C SER A 71 -1.27 -13.66 -9.92
N LYS A 72 -0.46 -14.56 -9.35
CA LYS A 72 -0.53 -14.93 -7.93
C LYS A 72 -0.24 -13.74 -7.02
N ASP A 73 0.71 -12.88 -7.39
CA ASP A 73 1.03 -11.67 -6.62
C ASP A 73 -0.17 -10.73 -6.59
N VAL A 74 -0.81 -10.51 -7.75
CA VAL A 74 -2.02 -9.68 -7.88
C VAL A 74 -3.13 -10.21 -6.97
N TRP A 75 -3.41 -11.52 -7.01
CA TRP A 75 -4.42 -12.14 -6.17
C TRP A 75 -4.10 -12.00 -4.68
N SER A 76 -2.85 -12.29 -4.29
CA SER A 76 -2.42 -12.22 -2.89
C SER A 76 -2.47 -10.79 -2.34
N ALA A 77 -2.06 -9.80 -3.14
CA ALA A 77 -2.13 -8.38 -2.79
C ALA A 77 -3.57 -7.90 -2.64
N LYS A 78 -4.46 -8.31 -3.56
CA LYS A 78 -5.89 -8.00 -3.49
C LYS A 78 -6.53 -8.60 -2.24
N GLU A 79 -6.22 -9.85 -1.90
CA GLU A 79 -6.68 -10.50 -0.67
C GLU A 79 -6.13 -9.83 0.60
N ALA A 80 -4.90 -9.29 0.54
CA ALA A 80 -4.34 -8.47 1.61
C ALA A 80 -5.01 -7.08 1.73
N GLY A 81 -5.80 -6.67 0.73
CA GLY A 81 -6.58 -5.43 0.77
C GLY A 81 -6.04 -4.29 -0.09
N ALA A 82 -5.06 -4.57 -0.96
CA ALA A 82 -4.60 -3.60 -1.95
C ALA A 82 -5.75 -3.15 -2.87
N LYS A 83 -5.78 -1.86 -3.21
CA LYS A 83 -6.78 -1.20 -4.06
C LYS A 83 -6.28 -0.94 -5.48
N PHE A 84 -4.96 -0.96 -5.68
CA PHE A 84 -4.29 -0.84 -6.97
C PHE A 84 -2.99 -1.65 -6.98
N GLY A 85 -2.42 -1.86 -8.18
CA GLY A 85 -1.25 -2.68 -8.44
C GLY A 85 -1.41 -3.50 -9.70
#